data_AF-A0SNT0-F1
#
_entry.id   AF-A0SNT0-F1
#
_cell.length_a   1.000
_cell.length_b   1.000
_cell.length_c   1.000
_cell.angle_alpha   90.00
_cell.angle_beta   90.00
_cell.angle_gamma   90.00
#
_symmetry.space_group_name_H-M   'P 1'
#
loop_
_entity.id
_entity.type
_entity.pdbx_description
1 polymer ?
#
loop_
_entity_poly.entity_id
_entity_poly.type
_entity_poly.pdbx_seq_one_letter_code
_entity_poly.pdbx_strand_id
1 'polypeptide(L)'
;NSLVIREFLEQPLWVKLGIVVAALIFLYNVSMTVMKGRKTAITNVLLLGLWGIAIFFLFALYNPANLTVDKMYWWYVVHLWVEGVWELVMAAVLAYLLLKLTGVDREVVDKWLYVIVALSLFTGLLGTAHHYYWIGLPTYWQPLGNIFGSLEILPFFGVVLFSFSMVWKRRRDHPNSAA
;
A
#
# COMPACT_ATOMS: atom_id res chain seq x y z
N ASN A 1 31.27 -13.78 0.18
CA ASN A 1 30.86 -14.06 -1.22
C ASN A 1 29.35 -13.95 -1.37
N SER A 2 28.87 -12.80 -1.84
CA SER A 2 27.63 -12.76 -2.62
C SER A 2 27.72 -11.55 -3.55
N LEU A 3 28.25 -11.79 -4.75
CA LEU A 3 28.27 -10.85 -5.88
C LEU A 3 26.88 -10.61 -6.49
N VAL A 4 25.82 -11.11 -5.85
CA VAL A 4 24.43 -10.89 -6.30
C VAL A 4 23.95 -9.60 -5.67
N ILE A 5 23.98 -8.53 -6.45
CA ILE A 5 23.30 -7.27 -6.12
C ILE A 5 21.80 -7.58 -6.05
N ARG A 6 21.16 -7.27 -4.92
CA ARG A 6 19.70 -7.41 -4.76
C ARG A 6 19.06 -6.16 -5.34
N GLU A 7 18.51 -6.28 -6.54
CA GLU A 7 17.78 -5.20 -7.22
C GLU A 7 16.74 -4.55 -6.27
N PHE A 8 16.61 -3.23 -6.29
CA PHE A 8 15.79 -2.40 -5.37
C PHE A 8 16.19 -2.42 -3.89
N LEU A 9 17.22 -3.19 -3.50
CA LEU A 9 17.73 -3.33 -2.13
C LEU A 9 19.27 -3.23 -2.05
N GLU A 10 19.88 -2.46 -2.96
CA GLU A 10 21.32 -2.32 -3.18
C GLU A 10 22.02 -1.50 -2.10
N GLN A 11 21.26 -0.66 -1.39
CA GLN A 11 21.79 0.22 -0.36
C GLN A 11 22.47 -0.57 0.77
N PRO A 12 23.59 -0.08 1.31
CA PRO A 12 24.32 -0.78 2.36
C PRO A 12 23.48 -0.85 3.65
N LEU A 13 23.80 -1.82 4.52
CA LEU A 13 23.03 -2.10 5.73
C LEU A 13 22.79 -0.86 6.60
N TRP A 14 23.80 -0.01 6.77
CA TRP A 14 23.67 1.22 7.57
C TRP A 14 22.65 2.20 6.99
N VAL A 15 22.47 2.27 5.66
CA VAL A 15 21.40 3.07 5.03
C VAL A 15 20.04 2.45 5.32
N LYS A 16 19.92 1.11 5.22
CA LYS A 16 18.66 0.41 5.55
C LYS A 16 18.24 0.68 7.00
N LEU A 17 19.17 0.62 7.94
CA LEU A 17 18.92 0.94 9.33
C LEU A 17 18.55 2.42 9.52
N GLY A 18 19.20 3.34 8.81
CA GLY A 18 18.83 4.75 8.78
C GLY A 18 17.40 4.99 8.31
N ILE A 19 16.95 4.29 7.26
CA ILE A 19 15.57 4.33 6.76
C ILE A 19 14.58 3.86 7.85
N VAL A 20 14.88 2.75 8.54
CA VAL A 20 14.03 2.24 9.62
C VAL A 20 13.91 3.26 10.75
N VAL A 21 15.02 3.84 11.21
CA VAL A 21 15.01 4.83 12.29
C VAL A 21 14.20 6.07 11.88
N ALA A 22 14.41 6.59 10.66
CA ALA A 22 13.67 7.73 10.14
C ALA A 22 12.15 7.43 10.06
N ALA A 23 11.78 6.26 9.55
CA ALA A 23 10.38 5.82 9.48
C ALA A 23 9.75 5.71 10.87
N LEU A 24 10.46 5.18 11.87
CA LEU A 24 9.95 5.05 13.25
C LEU A 24 9.77 6.41 13.93
N ILE A 25 10.70 7.35 13.75
CA ILE A 25 10.56 8.72 14.27
C ILE A 25 9.34 9.41 13.63
N PHE A 26 9.19 9.28 12.31
CA PHE A 26 8.02 9.81 11.60
C PHE A 26 6.72 9.17 12.12
N LEU A 27 6.68 7.84 12.23
CA LEU A 27 5.51 7.09 12.73
C LEU A 27 5.14 7.44 14.16
N TYR A 28 6.12 7.65 15.03
CA TYR A 28 5.86 8.10 16.39
C TYR A 28 5.12 9.45 16.38
N ASN A 29 5.65 10.43 15.64
CA ASN A 29 5.03 11.76 15.56
C ASN A 29 3.60 11.71 14.99
N VAL A 30 3.40 10.98 13.89
CA VAL A 30 2.10 10.85 13.25
C VAL A 30 1.11 10.10 14.15
N SER A 31 1.53 8.98 14.76
CA SER A 31 0.68 8.19 15.64
C SER A 31 0.24 8.99 16.86
N MET A 32 1.17 9.70 17.52
CA MET A 32 0.84 10.56 18.67
C MET A 32 -0.11 11.69 18.28
N THR A 33 0.00 12.22 17.07
CA THR A 33 -0.93 13.24 16.54
C THR A 33 -2.33 12.66 16.33
N VAL A 34 -2.43 11.49 15.69
CA VAL A 34 -3.72 10.82 15.45
C VAL A 34 -4.38 10.39 16.76
N MET A 35 -3.61 9.95 17.76
CA MET A 35 -4.12 9.59 19.08
C MET A 35 -4.81 10.77 19.79
N LYS A 36 -4.27 11.98 19.64
CA LYS A 36 -4.88 13.22 20.15
C LYS A 36 -6.08 13.68 19.31
N GLY A 37 -6.18 13.22 18.07
CA GLY A 37 -7.24 13.59 17.12
C GLY A 37 -8.45 12.64 17.12
N ARG A 38 -9.38 12.94 16.20
CA ARG A 38 -10.53 12.08 15.90
C ARG A 38 -10.08 10.90 15.04
N LYS A 39 -10.39 9.69 15.50
CA LYS A 39 -10.20 8.45 14.74
C LYS A 39 -11.35 8.30 13.75
N THR A 40 -10.99 8.19 12.47
CA THR A 40 -11.91 8.05 11.34
C THR A 40 -11.44 6.92 10.43
N ALA A 41 -12.28 6.46 9.50
CA ALA A 41 -11.87 5.44 8.52
C ALA A 41 -10.58 5.85 7.81
N ILE A 42 -10.55 7.07 7.27
CA ILE A 42 -9.39 7.65 6.58
C ILE A 42 -8.12 7.64 7.44
N THR A 43 -8.19 8.14 8.68
CA THR A 43 -7.00 8.20 9.54
C THR A 43 -6.52 6.81 9.95
N ASN A 44 -7.44 5.87 10.15
CA ASN A 44 -7.10 4.50 10.54
C ASN A 44 -6.45 3.75 9.38
N VAL A 45 -6.98 3.88 8.16
CA VAL A 45 -6.38 3.30 6.95
C VAL A 45 -5.02 3.95 6.67
N LEU A 46 -4.90 5.27 6.82
CA LEU A 46 -3.62 5.95 6.67
C LEU A 46 -2.59 5.41 7.67
N LEU A 47 -2.94 5.28 8.96
CA LEU A 47 -2.03 4.70 9.95
C LEU A 47 -1.68 3.24 9.63
N LEU A 48 -2.65 2.43 9.18
CA LEU A 48 -2.39 1.06 8.77
C LEU A 48 -1.35 0.99 7.64
N GLY A 49 -1.52 1.81 6.60
CA GLY A 49 -0.56 1.92 5.50
C GLY A 49 0.81 2.40 5.98
N LEU A 50 0.86 3.49 6.75
CA LEU A 50 2.13 4.03 7.26
C LEU A 50 2.89 3.05 8.15
N TRP A 51 2.20 2.32 9.04
CA TRP A 51 2.84 1.26 9.83
C TRP A 51 3.28 0.08 8.95
N GLY A 52 2.50 -0.26 7.93
CA GLY A 52 2.89 -1.20 6.89
C GLY A 52 4.22 -0.82 6.22
N ILE A 53 4.47 0.48 5.99
CA ILE A 53 5.73 0.96 5.40
C ILE A 53 6.91 0.57 6.31
N ALA A 54 6.80 0.76 7.62
CA ALA A 54 7.90 0.36 8.50
C ALA A 54 8.04 -1.16 8.60
N ILE A 55 6.93 -1.88 8.76
CA ILE A 55 6.93 -3.33 9.04
C ILE A 55 7.45 -4.12 7.83
N PHE A 56 6.91 -3.89 6.63
CA PHE A 56 7.32 -4.68 5.47
C PHE A 56 8.74 -4.33 5.00
N PHE A 57 9.22 -3.10 5.26
CA PHE A 57 10.62 -2.78 4.98
C PHE A 57 11.61 -3.59 5.82
N LEU A 58 11.22 -4.14 6.98
CA LEU A 58 12.11 -4.98 7.79
C LEU A 58 12.56 -6.25 7.05
N PHE A 59 11.79 -6.75 6.09
CA PHE A 59 12.21 -7.88 5.25
C PHE A 59 13.44 -7.54 4.38
N ALA A 60 13.73 -6.26 4.13
CA ALA A 60 14.95 -5.83 3.45
C ALA A 60 16.24 -6.12 4.23
N LEU A 61 16.13 -6.32 5.56
CA LEU A 61 17.23 -6.66 6.46
C LEU A 61 17.52 -8.17 6.48
N TYR A 62 16.55 -8.98 6.07
CA TYR A 62 16.70 -10.43 5.99
C TYR A 62 17.34 -10.82 4.65
N ASN A 63 18.46 -11.55 4.72
CA ASN A 63 19.23 -12.00 3.55
C ASN A 63 19.55 -13.50 3.66
N PRO A 64 18.58 -14.38 3.32
CA PRO A 64 18.77 -15.82 3.42
C PRO A 64 19.71 -16.34 2.33
N ALA A 65 20.44 -17.42 2.63
CA ALA A 65 21.36 -18.05 1.68
C ALA A 65 20.63 -18.79 0.54
N ASN A 66 19.40 -19.26 0.79
CA ASN A 66 18.58 -19.91 -0.24
C ASN A 66 17.93 -18.86 -1.14
N LEU A 67 18.21 -18.94 -2.45
CA LEU A 67 17.73 -17.96 -3.44
C LEU A 67 16.20 -17.90 -3.55
N THR A 68 15.50 -19.03 -3.47
CA THR A 68 14.03 -19.08 -3.49
C THR A 68 13.43 -18.33 -2.30
N VAL A 69 14.00 -18.56 -1.12
CA VAL A 69 13.58 -17.87 0.11
C VAL A 69 13.93 -16.38 0.06
N ASP A 70 15.10 -16.03 -0.50
CA ASP A 70 15.49 -14.63 -0.72
C ASP A 70 14.46 -13.93 -1.61
N LYS A 71 14.13 -14.52 -2.77
CA LYS A 71 13.17 -13.93 -3.71
C LYS A 71 11.77 -13.84 -3.12
N MET A 72 11.34 -14.81 -2.31
CA MET A 72 10.06 -14.73 -1.61
C MET A 72 9.97 -13.49 -0.71
N TYR A 73 10.93 -13.27 0.19
CA TYR A 73 10.92 -12.09 1.08
C TYR A 73 11.28 -10.79 0.37
N TRP A 74 12.02 -10.86 -0.73
CA TRP A 74 12.27 -9.72 -1.59
C TRP A 74 10.96 -9.18 -2.19
N TRP A 75 10.04 -10.05 -2.63
CA TRP A 75 8.72 -9.64 -3.10
C TRP A 75 7.82 -9.08 -1.99
N TYR A 76 8.10 -9.35 -0.72
CA TYR A 76 7.41 -8.67 0.39
C TYR A 76 7.82 -7.20 0.47
N VAL A 77 9.01 -6.85 -0.02
CA VAL A 77 9.44 -5.45 -0.12
C VAL A 77 9.04 -4.86 -1.47
N VAL A 78 9.20 -5.58 -2.57
CA VAL A 78 8.97 -5.01 -3.90
C VAL A 78 7.49 -4.98 -4.28
N HIS A 79 6.73 -6.04 -3.99
CA HIS A 79 5.28 -6.06 -4.26
C HIS A 79 4.51 -5.54 -3.06
N LEU A 80 4.59 -6.22 -1.90
CA LEU A 80 3.71 -5.88 -0.77
C LEU A 80 4.01 -4.48 -0.20
N TRP A 81 5.29 -4.13 -0.04
CA TRP A 81 5.64 -2.81 0.48
C TRP A 81 5.51 -1.70 -0.57
N VAL A 82 6.00 -1.85 -1.81
CA VAL A 82 5.85 -0.78 -2.83
C VAL A 82 4.41 -0.68 -3.34
N GLU A 83 3.81 -1.78 -3.78
CA GLU A 83 2.49 -1.76 -4.39
C GLU A 83 1.39 -1.77 -3.33
N GLY A 84 1.31 -2.82 -2.52
CA GLY A 84 0.18 -3.01 -1.59
C GLY A 84 0.08 -1.93 -0.51
N VAL A 85 1.18 -1.62 0.17
CA VAL A 85 1.16 -0.67 1.29
C VAL A 85 1.00 0.77 0.83
N TRP A 86 1.71 1.20 -0.23
CA TRP A 86 1.54 2.58 -0.73
C TRP A 86 0.17 2.82 -1.33
N GLU A 87 -0.48 1.79 -1.88
CA GLU A 87 -1.85 1.91 -2.34
C GLU A 87 -2.81 2.29 -1.20
N LEU A 88 -2.66 1.71 0.00
CA LEU A 88 -3.44 2.08 1.18
C LEU A 88 -3.23 3.55 1.58
N VAL A 89 -1.97 4.01 1.55
CA VAL A 89 -1.61 5.39 1.87
C VAL A 89 -2.23 6.33 0.84
N MET A 90 -2.08 6.03 -0.44
CA MET A 90 -2.65 6.81 -1.54
C MET A 90 -4.17 6.86 -1.45
N ALA A 91 -4.85 5.73 -1.23
CA ALA A 91 -6.30 5.66 -1.10
C ALA A 91 -6.81 6.51 0.08
N ALA A 92 -6.12 6.48 1.23
CA ALA A 92 -6.49 7.30 2.38
C ALA A 92 -6.28 8.80 2.12
N VAL A 93 -5.15 9.19 1.52
CA VAL A 93 -4.87 10.59 1.16
C VAL A 93 -5.89 11.08 0.13
N LEU A 94 -6.17 10.30 -0.91
CA LEU A 94 -7.14 10.63 -1.94
C LEU A 94 -8.55 10.76 -1.35
N ALA A 95 -8.97 9.82 -0.48
CA ALA A 95 -10.24 9.91 0.21
C ALA A 95 -10.35 11.17 1.07
N TYR A 96 -9.27 11.56 1.75
CA TYR A 96 -9.21 12.82 2.50
C TYR A 96 -9.40 14.03 1.58
N LEU A 97 -8.67 14.08 0.47
CA LEU A 97 -8.74 15.17 -0.50
C LEU A 97 -10.16 15.27 -1.08
N LEU A 98 -10.73 14.17 -1.55
CA LEU A 98 -12.07 14.16 -2.12
C LEU A 98 -13.14 14.56 -1.09
N LEU A 99 -13.03 14.09 0.16
CA LEU A 99 -13.92 14.51 1.25
C LEU A 99 -13.88 16.04 1.45
N LYS A 100 -12.68 16.64 1.38
CA LYS A 100 -12.49 18.08 1.61
C LYS A 100 -12.86 18.93 0.41
N LEU A 101 -12.57 18.48 -0.80
CA LEU A 101 -12.76 19.26 -2.03
C LEU A 101 -14.21 19.19 -2.53
N THR A 102 -14.82 18.01 -2.52
CA THR A 102 -16.13 17.79 -3.15
C THR A 102 -17.31 18.13 -2.24
N GLY A 103 -17.14 18.03 -0.92
CA GLY A 103 -18.23 18.18 0.04
C GLY A 103 -19.25 17.03 0.03
N VAL A 104 -18.91 15.90 -0.59
CA VAL A 104 -19.71 14.66 -0.50
C VAL A 104 -19.77 14.18 0.96
N ASP A 105 -20.89 13.57 1.33
CA ASP A 105 -21.09 13.04 2.68
C ASP A 105 -20.00 12.04 3.05
N ARG A 106 -19.48 12.21 4.28
CA ARG A 106 -18.38 11.40 4.80
C ARG A 106 -18.66 9.91 4.73
N GLU A 107 -19.89 9.50 5.02
CA GLU A 107 -20.29 8.10 5.00
C GLU A 107 -20.07 7.45 3.63
N VAL A 108 -20.31 8.19 2.54
CA VAL A 108 -20.10 7.69 1.18
C VAL A 108 -18.61 7.50 0.91
N VAL A 109 -17.79 8.49 1.26
CA VAL A 109 -16.33 8.43 1.10
C VAL A 109 -15.71 7.29 1.92
N ASP A 110 -16.10 7.16 3.19
CA ASP A 110 -15.57 6.14 4.09
C ASP A 110 -15.97 4.72 3.58
N LYS A 111 -17.18 4.53 3.02
CA LYS A 111 -17.59 3.25 2.39
C LYS A 111 -16.76 2.91 1.15
N TRP A 112 -16.54 3.87 0.26
CA TRP A 112 -15.68 3.67 -0.92
C TRP A 112 -14.26 3.30 -0.51
N LEU A 113 -13.71 4.00 0.48
CA LEU A 113 -12.38 3.71 1.00
C LEU A 113 -12.29 2.27 1.52
N TYR A 114 -13.28 1.80 2.29
CA TYR A 114 -13.28 0.42 2.78
C TYR A 114 -13.34 -0.62 1.67
N VAL A 115 -14.15 -0.39 0.63
CA VAL A 115 -14.21 -1.31 -0.52
C VAL A 115 -12.87 -1.37 -1.24
N ILE A 116 -12.26 -0.22 -1.53
CA ILE A 116 -10.96 -0.15 -2.21
C ILE A 116 -9.90 -0.85 -1.36
N VAL A 117 -9.78 -0.50 -0.07
CA VAL A 117 -8.81 -1.11 0.84
C VAL A 117 -8.98 -2.61 0.97
N ALA A 118 -10.23 -3.10 1.07
CA ALA A 118 -10.50 -4.52 1.16
C ALA A 118 -10.09 -5.26 -0.12
N LEU A 119 -10.39 -4.68 -1.29
CA LEU A 119 -9.95 -5.21 -2.58
C LEU A 119 -8.42 -5.22 -2.65
N SER A 120 -7.75 -4.10 -2.42
CA SER A 120 -6.27 -3.98 -2.43
C SER A 120 -5.60 -4.99 -1.51
N LEU A 121 -6.08 -5.15 -0.27
CA LEU A 121 -5.51 -6.14 0.65
C LEU A 121 -5.75 -7.57 0.17
N PHE A 122 -6.97 -7.90 -0.26
CA PHE A 122 -7.31 -9.28 -0.62
C PHE A 122 -6.65 -9.71 -1.92
N THR A 123 -6.68 -8.86 -2.94
CA THR A 123 -6.06 -9.13 -4.24
C THR A 123 -4.56 -8.96 -4.18
N GLY A 124 -4.02 -7.92 -3.55
CA GLY A 124 -2.57 -7.66 -3.52
C GLY A 124 -1.77 -8.62 -2.63
N LEU A 125 -2.30 -8.99 -1.45
CA LEU A 125 -1.61 -9.96 -0.56
C LEU A 125 -1.45 -11.31 -1.23
N LEU A 126 -2.53 -11.83 -1.84
CA LEU A 126 -2.51 -13.12 -2.53
C LEU A 126 -1.93 -13.01 -3.93
N GLY A 127 -2.10 -11.86 -4.59
CA GLY A 127 -1.65 -11.56 -5.94
C GLY A 127 -0.14 -11.44 -6.07
N THR A 128 0.57 -11.12 -4.97
CA THR A 128 2.04 -11.27 -4.87
C THR A 128 2.52 -12.65 -5.37
N ALA A 129 1.68 -13.69 -5.26
CA ALA A 129 1.96 -15.01 -5.78
C ALA A 129 2.24 -15.09 -7.29
N HIS A 130 1.85 -14.09 -8.09
CA HIS A 130 2.21 -14.02 -9.50
C HIS A 130 3.71 -13.90 -9.76
N HIS A 131 4.46 -13.48 -8.74
CA HIS A 131 5.91 -13.44 -8.77
C HIS A 131 6.57 -14.76 -8.35
N TYR A 132 5.78 -15.72 -7.87
CA TYR A 132 6.27 -16.99 -7.35
C TYR A 132 6.30 -18.10 -8.41
N TYR A 133 5.80 -17.84 -9.62
CA TYR A 133 5.58 -18.85 -10.65
C TYR A 133 6.82 -19.68 -10.98
N TRP A 134 7.99 -19.04 -11.02
CA TRP A 134 9.23 -19.65 -11.53
C TRP A 134 10.44 -19.45 -10.60
N ILE A 135 10.21 -19.11 -9.33
CA ILE A 135 11.31 -18.91 -8.35
C ILE A 135 11.61 -20.16 -7.49
N GLY A 136 10.94 -21.29 -7.77
CA GLY A 136 11.13 -22.56 -7.06
C GLY A 136 10.22 -22.80 -5.85
N LEU A 137 9.16 -22.00 -5.69
CA LEU A 137 8.13 -22.23 -4.67
C LEU A 137 7.13 -23.33 -5.11
N PRO A 138 6.37 -23.93 -4.17
CA PRO A 138 5.38 -24.95 -4.50
C PRO A 138 4.35 -24.53 -5.55
N THR A 139 3.90 -25.49 -6.36
CA THR A 139 3.04 -25.24 -7.53
C THR A 139 1.67 -24.65 -7.20
N TYR A 140 1.18 -24.79 -5.97
CA TYR A 140 -0.11 -24.19 -5.55
C TYR A 140 -0.10 -22.66 -5.60
N TRP A 141 1.07 -22.00 -5.65
CA TRP A 141 1.16 -20.56 -5.84
C TRP A 141 0.77 -20.11 -7.24
N GLN A 142 0.89 -20.97 -8.26
CA GLN A 142 0.53 -20.61 -9.63
C GLN A 142 -0.97 -20.31 -9.81
N PRO A 143 -1.91 -21.19 -9.40
CA PRO A 143 -3.33 -20.87 -9.50
C PRO A 143 -3.72 -19.68 -8.61
N LEU A 144 -3.09 -19.51 -7.44
CA LEU A 144 -3.33 -18.34 -6.58
C LEU A 144 -2.87 -17.04 -7.25
N GLY A 145 -1.65 -16.98 -7.74
CA GLY A 145 -1.12 -15.81 -8.43
C GLY A 145 -1.92 -15.48 -9.68
N ASN A 146 -2.38 -16.49 -10.44
CA ASN A 146 -3.16 -16.26 -11.65
C ASN A 146 -4.50 -15.60 -11.32
N ILE A 147 -5.21 -16.12 -10.31
CA ILE A 147 -6.51 -15.59 -9.91
C ILE A 147 -6.34 -14.21 -9.27
N PHE A 148 -5.53 -14.11 -8.22
CA PHE A 148 -5.47 -12.89 -7.42
C PHE A 148 -4.68 -11.78 -8.10
N GLY A 149 -3.59 -12.10 -8.80
CA GLY A 149 -2.84 -11.12 -9.59
C GLY A 149 -3.69 -10.52 -10.71
N SER A 150 -4.55 -11.31 -11.37
CA SER A 150 -5.50 -10.77 -12.36
C SER A 150 -6.56 -9.86 -11.73
N LEU A 151 -6.95 -10.13 -10.48
CA LEU A 151 -7.94 -9.34 -9.75
C LEU A 151 -7.37 -8.02 -9.19
N GLU A 152 -6.05 -7.82 -9.19
CA GLU A 152 -5.42 -6.56 -8.75
C GLU A 152 -5.85 -5.35 -9.60
N ILE A 153 -6.42 -5.55 -10.79
CA ILE A 153 -7.04 -4.47 -11.56
C ILE A 153 -8.26 -3.84 -10.87
N LEU A 154 -8.97 -4.60 -10.02
CA LEU A 154 -10.22 -4.16 -9.38
C LEU A 154 -10.04 -2.96 -8.46
N PRO A 155 -9.09 -2.94 -7.50
CA PRO A 155 -8.89 -1.77 -6.66
C PRO A 155 -8.41 -0.54 -7.45
N PHE A 156 -7.52 -0.69 -8.44
CA PHE A 156 -7.11 0.44 -9.30
C PHE A 156 -8.28 1.03 -10.08
N PHE A 157 -9.12 0.17 -10.69
CA PHE A 157 -10.32 0.63 -11.37
C PHE A 157 -11.31 1.26 -10.38
N GLY A 158 -11.42 0.70 -9.18
CA GLY A 158 -12.21 1.23 -8.08
C GLY A 158 -11.80 2.65 -7.67
N VAL A 159 -10.50 2.94 -7.60
CA VAL A 159 -9.96 4.28 -7.31
C VAL A 159 -10.33 5.29 -8.40
N VAL A 160 -10.29 4.88 -9.67
CA VAL A 160 -10.73 5.73 -10.80
C VAL A 160 -12.22 6.04 -10.67
N LEU A 161 -13.07 5.02 -10.53
CA LEU A 161 -14.52 5.20 -10.38
C LEU A 161 -14.86 6.05 -9.15
N PHE A 162 -14.19 5.81 -8.03
CA PHE A 162 -14.33 6.59 -6.80
C PHE A 162 -14.05 8.07 -7.06
N SER A 163 -12.91 8.39 -7.69
CA SER A 163 -12.49 9.77 -7.96
C SER A 163 -13.51 10.52 -8.81
N PHE A 164 -13.91 9.94 -9.94
CA PHE A 164 -14.91 10.56 -10.83
C PHE A 164 -16.29 10.66 -10.16
N SER A 165 -16.72 9.61 -9.44
CA SER A 165 -18.01 9.63 -8.74
C SER A 165 -18.07 10.73 -7.67
N MET A 166 -16.98 10.96 -6.93
CA MET A 166 -16.93 12.03 -5.93
C MET A 166 -17.00 13.42 -6.58
N VAL A 167 -16.31 13.62 -7.70
CA VAL A 167 -16.33 14.89 -8.44
C VAL A 167 -17.72 15.17 -9.04
N TRP A 168 -18.35 14.18 -9.66
CA TRP A 168 -19.70 14.35 -10.23
C TRP A 168 -20.78 14.57 -9.16
N LYS A 169 -20.61 14.00 -7.96
CA LYS A 169 -21.53 14.19 -6.83
C LYS A 169 -21.16 15.37 -5.94
N ARG A 170 -20.21 16.23 -6.37
CA ARG A 170 -19.76 17.36 -5.56
C ARG A 170 -20.94 18.24 -5.17
N ARG A 171 -20.92 18.69 -3.92
CA ARG A 171 -21.89 19.65 -3.35
C ARG A 171 -21.26 21.02 -3.10
N ARG A 172 -19.96 21.16 -3.36
CA ARG A 172 -19.23 22.41 -3.30
C ARG A 172 -18.91 22.86 -4.71
N ASP A 173 -19.29 24.10 -5.02
CA ASP A 173 -18.72 24.80 -6.15
C ASP A 173 -17.41 25.44 -5.72
N HIS A 174 -16.34 25.09 -6.45
CA HIS A 174 -15.03 25.64 -6.21
C HIS A 174 -14.86 26.88 -7.11
N PRO A 175 -14.40 28.03 -6.58
CA PRO A 175 -14.27 29.27 -7.36
C PRO A 175 -13.21 29.17 -8.46
N ASN A 176 -12.31 28.17 -8.36
CA ASN A 176 -11.34 27.88 -9.40
C ASN A 176 -12.01 27.05 -10.51
N SER A 177 -12.47 27.73 -11.55
CA SER A 177 -12.79 27.14 -12.85
C SER A 177 -11.47 26.87 -13.58
N ALA A 178 -10.91 25.68 -13.40
CA ALA A 178 -9.82 25.24 -14.26
C ALA A 178 -10.40 24.91 -15.65
N ALA A 179 -10.23 25.88 -16.56
CA ALA A 179 -10.47 25.91 -18.01
C ALA A 179 -11.83 25.39 -18.51
#